data_AF-A0A9E5NHL4-F1
#
_entry.id   AF-A0A9E5NHL4-F1
#
_cell.length_a   1.000
_cell.length_b   1.000
_cell.length_c   1.000
_cell.angle_alpha   90.00
_cell.angle_beta   90.00
_cell.angle_gamma   90.00
#
_symmetry.space_group_name_H-M   'P 1'
#
loop_
_entity.id
_entity.type
_entity.pdbx_description
1 polymer ?
#
loop_
_entity_poly.entity_id
_entity_poly.type
_entity_poly.pdbx_seq_one_letter_code
_entity_poly.pdbx_strand_id
1 'polypeptide(L)'
;MTEQVFVARQRELNQLQTFLDRTLAGQSQVVFVTGEAGSGKTALVTEFARRAQDARTDLLVAIGNCNAQTGIGDPYLPFREVLGLLTGDVEAKLAQGAISKENAGRLRGFLRISGQALVEVG
;
A
#
# COMPACT_ATOMS: atom_id res chain seq x y z
N MET A 1 12.57 -13.80 11.79
CA MET A 1 11.35 -12.99 11.58
C MET A 1 10.18 -13.93 11.71
N THR A 2 9.40 -13.80 12.77
CA THR A 2 8.21 -14.61 13.02
C THR A 2 7.20 -14.31 11.93
N GLU A 3 6.94 -15.26 11.05
CA GLU A 3 5.83 -15.20 10.12
C GLU A 3 4.55 -15.16 10.99
N GLN A 4 3.96 -13.98 11.13
CA GLN A 4 2.68 -13.86 11.83
C GLN A 4 1.65 -14.63 11.01
N VAL A 5 1.24 -15.78 11.52
CA VAL A 5 0.22 -16.61 10.87
C VAL A 5 -1.05 -15.78 10.77
N PHE A 6 -1.41 -15.39 9.55
CA PHE A 6 -2.66 -14.70 9.27
C PHE A 6 -3.79 -15.74 9.20
N VAL A 7 -4.59 -15.83 10.26
CA VAL A 7 -5.66 -16.83 10.41
C VAL A 7 -7.03 -16.18 10.25
N ALA A 8 -7.97 -16.93 9.66
CA ALA A 8 -9.32 -16.46 9.33
C ALA A 8 -9.28 -15.27 8.35
N ARG A 9 -10.42 -14.62 8.08
CA ARG A 9 -10.56 -13.48 7.14
C ARG A 9 -10.52 -13.78 5.64
N GLN A 10 -10.64 -15.04 5.24
CA GLN A 10 -10.69 -15.39 3.81
C GLN A 10 -11.85 -14.71 3.07
N ARG A 11 -12.98 -14.49 3.75
CA ARG A 11 -14.12 -13.76 3.19
C ARG A 11 -13.74 -12.32 2.84
N GLU A 12 -13.14 -11.60 3.77
CA GLU A 12 -12.73 -10.20 3.60
C GLU A 12 -11.61 -10.09 2.54
N LEU A 13 -10.66 -11.02 2.51
CA LEU A 13 -9.65 -11.10 1.46
C LEU A 13 -10.28 -11.31 0.07
N ASN A 14 -11.26 -12.21 -0.05
CA ASN A 14 -11.98 -12.43 -1.31
C ASN A 14 -12.76 -11.19 -1.76
N GLN A 15 -13.31 -10.42 -0.81
CA GLN A 15 -13.98 -9.15 -1.11
C GLN A 15 -12.98 -8.11 -1.66
N LEU A 16 -11.83 -7.95 -1.00
CA LEU A 16 -10.76 -7.06 -1.49
C LEU A 16 -10.24 -7.49 -2.86
N GLN A 17 -10.10 -8.80 -3.09
CA GLN A 17 -9.73 -9.34 -4.40
C GLN A 17 -10.76 -8.96 -5.48
N THR A 18 -12.06 -9.07 -5.18
CA THR A 18 -13.11 -8.66 -6.12
C THR A 18 -13.01 -7.18 -6.49
N PHE A 19 -12.66 -6.30 -5.54
CA PHE A 19 -12.43 -4.89 -5.84
C PHE A 19 -11.18 -4.67 -6.70
N LEU A 20 -10.11 -5.42 -6.47
CA LEU A 20 -8.92 -5.39 -7.31
C LEU A 20 -9.22 -5.86 -8.73
N ASP A 21 -9.97 -6.95 -8.90
CA ASP A 21 -10.36 -7.48 -10.22
C ASP A 21 -11.14 -6.44 -11.03
N ARG A 22 -12.07 -5.73 -10.39
CA ARG A 22 -12.80 -4.60 -11.01
C ARG A 22 -11.86 -3.44 -11.37
N THR A 23 -10.92 -3.11 -10.50
CA THR A 23 -9.93 -2.04 -10.75
C THR A 23 -9.09 -2.35 -11.99
N LEU A 24 -8.71 -3.61 -12.18
CA LEU A 24 -7.95 -4.04 -13.36
C LEU A 24 -8.78 -4.05 -14.64
N ALA A 25 -10.09 -4.27 -14.51
CA ALA A 25 -11.04 -4.08 -15.61
C ALA A 25 -11.29 -2.59 -15.94
N GLY A 26 -10.53 -1.66 -15.35
CA GLY A 26 -10.58 -0.22 -15.62
C GLY A 26 -11.52 0.57 -14.69
N GLN A 27 -12.05 -0.05 -13.64
CA GLN A 27 -12.97 0.60 -12.69
C GLN A 27 -12.27 0.93 -11.38
N SER A 28 -11.54 2.05 -11.35
CA SER A 28 -10.87 2.56 -10.14
C SER A 28 -11.87 2.86 -9.02
N GLN A 29 -11.50 2.57 -7.78
CA GLN A 29 -12.38 2.68 -6.63
C GLN A 29 -11.61 2.93 -5.33
N VAL A 30 -12.30 3.54 -4.36
CA VAL A 30 -11.80 3.74 -3.00
C VAL A 30 -12.54 2.78 -2.08
N VAL A 31 -11.79 1.99 -1.31
CA VAL A 31 -12.34 0.99 -0.38
C VAL A 31 -11.99 1.38 1.05
N PHE A 32 -13.00 1.46 1.91
CA PHE A 32 -12.82 1.69 3.34
C PHE A 32 -12.90 0.37 4.11
N VAL A 33 -11.85 0.05 4.87
CA VAL A 33 -11.84 -1.08 5.79
C VAL A 33 -12.15 -0.56 7.20
N THR A 34 -13.34 -0.90 7.70
CA THR A 34 -13.84 -0.46 9.01
C THR A 34 -13.91 -1.62 10.00
N GLY A 35 -14.00 -1.30 11.29
CA GLY A 35 -14.04 -2.28 12.36
C GLY A 35 -13.46 -1.74 13.66
N GLU A 36 -13.68 -2.47 14.75
CA GLU A 36 -13.26 -2.08 16.10
C GLU A 36 -11.73 -1.93 16.24
N ALA A 37 -11.28 -1.16 17.25
CA ALA A 37 -9.87 -1.08 17.58
C ALA A 37 -9.31 -2.47 17.87
N GLY A 38 -8.13 -2.80 17.34
CA GLY A 38 -7.54 -4.12 17.49
C GLY A 38 -8.17 -5.24 16.64
N SER A 39 -9.20 -4.98 15.82
CA SER A 39 -9.85 -6.02 15.00
C SER A 39 -8.99 -6.63 13.87
N GLY A 40 -7.77 -6.14 13.68
CA GLY A 40 -6.83 -6.62 12.66
C GLY A 40 -6.92 -5.95 11.29
N LYS A 41 -7.52 -4.75 11.18
CA LYS A 41 -7.65 -4.01 9.90
C LYS A 41 -6.32 -3.83 9.17
N THR A 42 -5.29 -3.36 9.88
CA THR A 42 -3.95 -3.19 9.32
C THR A 42 -3.38 -4.52 8.84
N ALA A 43 -3.52 -5.59 9.62
CA ALA A 43 -3.08 -6.92 9.22
C ALA A 43 -3.81 -7.41 7.96
N LEU A 44 -5.12 -7.17 7.84
CA LEU A 44 -5.90 -7.54 6.65
C LEU A 44 -5.42 -6.81 5.40
N VAL A 45 -5.23 -5.50 5.45
CA VAL A 45 -4.79 -4.71 4.29
C VAL A 45 -3.35 -5.05 3.91
N THR A 46 -2.46 -5.24 4.88
CA THR A 46 -1.07 -5.64 4.63
C THR A 46 -0.99 -7.03 4.01
N GLU A 47 -1.76 -8.01 4.52
CA GLU A 47 -1.77 -9.36 3.94
C GLU A 47 -2.38 -9.38 2.55
N PHE A 48 -3.46 -8.62 2.32
CA PHE A 48 -4.03 -8.45 0.99
C PHE A 48 -3.02 -7.87 0.00
N ALA A 49 -2.32 -6.80 0.38
CA ALA A 49 -1.28 -6.20 -0.46
C ALA A 49 -0.17 -7.21 -0.78
N ARG A 50 0.32 -7.95 0.22
CA ARG A 50 1.33 -9.00 0.04
C ARG A 50 0.87 -10.06 -0.97
N ARG A 51 -0.31 -10.65 -0.76
CA ARG A 51 -0.86 -11.68 -1.68
C ARG A 51 -1.07 -11.15 -3.09
N ALA A 52 -1.56 -9.92 -3.22
CA ALA A 52 -1.78 -9.31 -4.53
C ALA A 52 -0.46 -9.08 -5.28
N GLN A 53 0.61 -8.71 -4.57
CA GLN A 53 1.95 -8.53 -5.14
C GLN A 53 2.65 -9.84 -5.48
N ASP A 54 2.42 -10.90 -4.70
CA ASP A 54 2.89 -12.26 -5.01
C ASP A 54 2.21 -12.81 -6.26
N ALA A 55 0.89 -12.56 -6.39
CA ALA A 55 0.12 -13.02 -7.54
C ALA A 55 0.45 -12.25 -8.83
N ARG A 56 0.89 -10.98 -8.71
CA ARG A 56 1.14 -10.08 -9.86
C ARG A 56 2.42 -9.27 -9.72
N THR A 57 3.33 -9.51 -10.66
CA THR A 57 4.67 -8.93 -10.71
C THR A 57 4.69 -7.45 -11.10
N ASP A 58 3.64 -6.97 -11.76
CA ASP A 58 3.49 -5.58 -12.21
C ASP A 58 2.76 -4.68 -11.18
N LEU A 59 2.21 -5.26 -10.11
CA LEU A 59 1.46 -4.51 -9.11
C LEU A 59 2.38 -3.70 -8.18
N LEU A 60 2.14 -2.40 -8.11
CA LEU A 60 2.82 -1.48 -7.21
C LEU A 60 1.97 -1.23 -5.96
N VAL A 61 2.61 -1.17 -4.79
CA VAL A 61 1.95 -0.81 -3.53
C VAL A 61 2.70 0.34 -2.87
N ALA A 62 1.99 1.43 -2.59
CA ALA A 62 2.50 2.56 -1.81
C ALA A 62 1.68 2.68 -0.52
N ILE A 63 2.36 2.84 0.62
CA ILE A 63 1.75 2.80 1.96
C ILE A 63 2.09 4.07 2.72
N GLY A 64 1.05 4.70 3.28
CA GLY A 64 1.15 5.81 4.21
C GLY A 64 0.57 5.43 5.56
N ASN A 65 1.24 5.84 6.64
CA ASN A 65 0.82 5.57 8.01
C ASN A 65 0.17 6.81 8.64
N CYS A 66 -1.08 6.67 9.05
CA CYS A 66 -1.74 7.68 9.88
C CYS A 66 -1.20 7.57 11.30
N ASN A 67 -0.22 8.39 11.66
CA ASN A 67 0.27 8.47 13.03
C ASN A 67 -0.37 9.65 13.78
N ALA A 68 -1.00 9.36 14.93
CA ALA A 68 -1.54 10.35 15.86
C ALA A 68 -0.73 10.44 17.17
N GLN A 69 0.47 9.83 17.22
CA GLN A 69 1.34 9.89 18.38
C GLN A 69 1.77 11.34 18.59
N THR A 70 1.25 11.95 19.67
CA THR A 70 1.54 13.28 20.21
C THR A 70 0.98 14.50 19.44
N GLY A 71 -0.32 14.80 19.60
CA GLY A 71 -0.93 16.08 19.20
C GLY A 71 -1.76 16.03 17.90
N ILE A 72 -1.91 17.18 17.24
CA ILE A 72 -2.43 17.26 15.86
C ILE A 72 -1.34 16.65 14.98
N GLY A 73 -1.38 15.33 14.76
CA GLY A 73 -0.48 14.66 13.82
C GLY A 73 -0.52 15.36 12.47
N ASP A 74 0.55 15.26 11.67
CA ASP A 74 0.56 15.86 10.33
C ASP A 74 -0.55 15.20 9.48
N PRO A 75 -1.65 15.92 9.16
CA PRO A 75 -2.82 15.33 8.51
C PRO A 75 -2.52 14.86 7.09
N TYR A 76 -1.42 15.36 6.49
CA TYR A 76 -1.00 15.01 5.15
C TYR A 76 0.16 14.01 5.13
N LEU A 77 0.71 13.63 6.29
CA LEU A 77 1.81 12.67 6.36
C LEU A 77 1.55 11.37 5.58
N PRO A 78 0.38 10.69 5.70
CA PRO A 78 0.14 9.47 4.94
C PRO A 78 0.24 9.67 3.44
N PHE A 79 -0.26 10.80 2.94
CA PHE A 79 -0.22 11.14 1.52
C PHE A 79 1.20 11.51 1.07
N ARG A 80 1.95 12.24 1.90
CA ARG A 80 3.35 12.57 1.64
C ARG A 80 4.22 11.31 1.56
N GLU A 81 4.01 10.35 2.46
CA GLU A 81 4.71 9.07 2.43
C GLU A 81 4.37 8.27 1.15
N VAL A 82 3.09 8.25 0.75
CA VAL A 82 2.67 7.60 -0.51
C VAL A 82 3.32 8.28 -1.73
N LEU A 83 3.30 9.62 -1.80
CA LEU A 83 3.92 10.37 -2.88
C LEU A 83 5.44 10.19 -2.91
N GLY A 84 6.10 10.18 -1.75
CA GLY A 84 7.53 9.87 -1.63
C GLY A 84 7.86 8.51 -2.24
N LEU A 85 7.10 7.46 -1.89
CA LEU A 85 7.28 6.14 -2.49
C LEU A 85 7.10 6.12 -4.01
N LEU A 86 6.06 6.79 -4.52
CA LEU A 86 5.79 6.89 -5.96
C LEU A 86 6.83 7.75 -6.72
N THR A 87 7.63 8.52 -6.00
CA THR A 87 8.74 9.33 -6.51
C THR A 87 10.12 8.78 -6.13
N GLY A 88 10.17 7.53 -5.66
CA GLY A 88 11.42 6.78 -5.47
C GLY A 88 12.04 6.87 -4.07
N ASP A 89 11.44 7.57 -3.12
CA ASP A 89 11.85 7.57 -1.71
C ASP A 89 11.40 6.28 -1.01
N VAL A 90 12.16 5.20 -1.24
CA VAL A 90 11.84 3.84 -0.76
C VAL A 90 12.70 3.38 0.41
N GLU A 91 13.81 4.05 0.68
CA GLU A 91 14.85 3.53 1.60
C GLU A 91 14.33 3.41 3.04
N ALA A 92 13.66 4.44 3.54
CA ALA A 92 13.14 4.45 4.90
C ALA A 92 12.08 3.35 5.12
N LYS A 93 11.13 3.20 4.19
CA LYS A 93 10.08 2.18 4.28
C LYS A 93 10.63 0.77 4.10
N LEU A 94 11.64 0.59 3.24
CA LEU A 94 12.33 -0.69 3.08
C LEU A 94 13.09 -1.09 4.34
N ALA A 95 13.82 -0.15 4.95
CA ALA A 95 14.55 -0.37 6.21
C ALA A 95 13.61 -0.71 7.38
N GLN A 96 12.41 -0.12 7.41
CA GLN A 96 11.35 -0.43 8.38
C GLN A 96 10.64 -1.77 8.12
N GLY A 97 10.91 -2.43 6.99
CA GLY A 97 10.19 -3.64 6.57
C GLY A 97 8.72 -3.38 6.18
N ALA A 98 8.34 -2.12 5.94
CA ALA A 98 6.99 -1.75 5.53
C ALA A 98 6.70 -2.10 4.07
N ILE A 99 7.74 -2.26 3.25
CA ILE A 99 7.66 -2.73 1.87
C ILE A 99 8.72 -3.80 1.61
N SER A 100 8.46 -4.70 0.66
CA SER A 100 9.43 -5.70 0.23
C SER A 100 10.52 -5.09 -0.67
N LYS A 101 11.68 -5.75 -0.77
CA LYS A 101 12.75 -5.37 -1.72
C LYS A 101 12.25 -5.36 -3.16
N GLU A 102 11.40 -6.31 -3.50
CA GLU A 102 10.80 -6.40 -4.83
C GLU A 102 9.90 -5.19 -5.11
N ASN A 103 9.00 -4.85 -4.18
CA ASN A 103 8.15 -3.66 -4.32
C ASN A 103 8.98 -2.38 -4.43
N ALA A 104 10.06 -2.26 -3.64
CA ALA A 104 10.97 -1.12 -3.74
C ALA A 104 11.64 -1.04 -5.12
N GLY A 105 12.00 -2.17 -5.73
CA GLY A 105 12.48 -2.24 -7.11
C GLY A 105 11.42 -1.76 -8.11
N ARG A 106 10.18 -2.23 -7.97
CA ARG A 106 9.06 -1.80 -8.81
C ARG A 106 8.81 -0.29 -8.68
N LEU A 107 8.79 0.27 -7.46
CA LEU A 107 8.61 1.70 -7.19
C LEU A 107 9.73 2.55 -7.80
N ARG A 108 10.99 2.13 -7.70
CA ARG A 108 12.11 2.80 -8.38
C ARG A 108 11.95 2.79 -9.90
N GLY A 109 11.47 1.69 -10.48
CA GLY A 109 11.14 1.60 -11.90
C GLY A 109 10.01 2.54 -12.33
N PHE A 110 9.04 2.78 -11.44
CA PHE A 110 7.91 3.68 -11.67
C PHE A 110 8.31 5.16 -11.70
N LEU A 111 9.45 5.54 -11.10
CA LEU A 111 9.94 6.93 -11.06
C LEU A 111 9.98 7.60 -12.44
N ARG A 112 10.32 6.86 -13.50
CA ARG A 112 10.31 7.39 -14.86
C ARG A 112 8.93 7.90 -15.26
N ILE A 113 7.88 7.14 -14.92
CA ILE A 113 6.50 7.45 -15.27
C ILE A 113 6.00 8.62 -14.42
N SER A 114 6.22 8.59 -13.10
CA SER A 114 5.79 9.69 -12.23
C SER A 114 6.52 11.00 -12.54
N GLY A 115 7.82 10.94 -12.88
CA GLY A 115 8.59 12.11 -13.30
C GLY A 115 8.05 12.74 -14.58
N GLN A 116 7.69 11.93 -15.59
CA GLN A 116 7.05 12.43 -16.82
C GLN A 116 5.70 13.11 -16.52
N ALA A 117 4.85 12.46 -15.73
CA ALA A 117 3.56 13.02 -15.36
C ALA A 117 3.67 14.36 -14.60
N LEU A 118 4.65 14.50 -13.72
CA LEU A 118 4.90 15.75 -12.99
C LEU A 118 5.36 16.90 -13.91
N VAL A 119 6.17 16.60 -14.92
CA VAL A 119 6.62 17.59 -15.92
C VAL A 119 5.48 18.00 -16.86
N GLU A 120 4.58 17.09 -17.19
CA GLU A 120 3.45 17.35 -18.09
C GLU A 120 2.32 18.16 -17.42
N VAL A 121 2.14 18.01 -16.11
CA VAL A 121 1.00 18.59 -15.37
C VAL A 121 1.40 19.78 -14.48
N GLY A 122 2.67 19.91 -14.10
CA GLY A 122 3.19 21.00 -13.26
C GLY A 122 3.73 22.17 -14.06
#